data_AF-A0A920SVA3-F1
#
_entry.id   AF-A0A920SVA3-F1
#
_cell.length_a   1.000
_cell.length_b   1.000
_cell.length_c   1.000
_cell.angle_alpha   90.00
_cell.angle_beta   90.00
_cell.angle_gamma   90.00
#
_symmetry.space_group_name_H-M   'P 1'
#
loop_
_entity.id
_entity.type
_entity.pdbx_description
1 polymer ?
#
loop_
_entity_poly.entity_id
_entity_poly.type
_entity_poly.pdbx_seq_one_letter_code
_entity_poly.pdbx_strand_id
1 'polypeptide(L)'
;MGPLETTRARVGSLGLPVGRLKAACAQVPVWWNGIRVIDGRFIRSMRGRGLQTHVWTVNEPAEMNRLLDLGVDGLMTDRPRLLKAVLIERGQWHQAV
;
A
#
# COMPACT_ATOMS: atom_id res chain seq x y z
N MET A 1 0.70 -8.46 -7.57
CA MET A 1 0.59 -9.67 -6.74
C MET A 1 -0.74 -10.34 -7.02
N GLY A 2 -0.75 -11.66 -7.20
CA GLY A 2 -2.00 -12.43 -7.32
C GLY A 2 -2.65 -12.70 -5.94
N PRO A 3 -3.87 -13.26 -5.89
CA PRO A 3 -4.59 -13.51 -4.63
C PRO A 3 -3.74 -14.28 -3.60
N LEU A 4 -3.16 -15.44 -3.94
CA LEU A 4 -2.36 -16.23 -2.99
C LEU A 4 -1.15 -15.48 -2.40
N GLU A 5 -0.56 -14.57 -3.17
CA GLU A 5 0.57 -13.76 -2.68
C GLU A 5 0.13 -12.72 -1.67
N THR A 6 -1.06 -12.14 -1.84
CA THR A 6 -1.63 -11.20 -0.87
C THR A 6 -1.93 -11.91 0.44
N THR A 7 -2.42 -13.16 0.40
CA THR A 7 -2.68 -13.94 1.63
C THR A 7 -1.36 -14.20 2.34
N ARG A 8 -0.34 -14.67 1.61
CA ARG A 8 0.99 -14.89 2.17
C ARG A 8 1.61 -13.63 2.75
N ALA A 9 1.48 -12.49 2.07
CA ALA A 9 1.98 -11.21 2.59
C ALA A 9 1.27 -10.83 3.90
N ARG A 10 -0.05 -11.02 4.00
CA ARG A 10 -0.80 -10.75 5.24
C ARG A 10 -0.38 -11.68 6.37
N VAL A 11 -0.35 -12.99 6.14
CA VAL A 11 0.09 -13.99 7.11
C VAL A 11 1.53 -13.70 7.58
N GLY A 12 2.43 -13.35 6.66
CA GLY A 12 3.80 -12.95 6.96
C GLY A 12 3.91 -11.65 7.76
N SER A 13 2.98 -10.70 7.57
CA SER A 13 2.93 -9.46 8.36
C SER A 13 2.52 -9.68 9.82
N LEU A 14 1.89 -10.83 10.11
CA LEU A 14 1.51 -11.25 11.46
C LEU A 14 2.63 -12.02 12.18
N GLY A 15 3.82 -12.16 11.55
CA GLY A 15 4.98 -12.83 12.14
C GLY A 15 5.11 -14.32 11.84
N LEU A 16 4.26 -14.86 10.97
CA LEU A 16 4.30 -16.28 10.58
C LEU A 16 5.28 -16.52 9.41
N PRO A 17 5.98 -17.68 9.36
CA PRO A 17 6.94 -17.98 8.31
C PRO A 17 6.21 -18.28 6.98
N VAL A 18 6.31 -17.36 6.01
CA VAL A 18 5.66 -17.47 4.69
C VAL A 18 6.62 -17.61 3.51
N GLY A 19 7.91 -17.80 3.80
CA GLY A 19 8.97 -17.88 2.78
C GLY A 19 9.22 -16.54 2.08
N ARG A 20 10.01 -16.58 1.00
CA ARG A 20 10.39 -15.40 0.22
C ARG A 20 9.27 -15.05 -0.78
N LEU A 21 8.78 -13.81 -0.70
CA LEU A 21 7.90 -13.25 -1.72
C LEU A 21 8.73 -12.97 -2.98
N LYS A 22 8.26 -13.41 -4.15
CA LYS A 22 8.93 -13.19 -5.44
C LYS A 22 8.43 -11.92 -6.17
N ALA A 23 7.47 -11.22 -5.59
CA ALA A 23 6.91 -10.01 -6.17
C ALA A 23 7.92 -8.85 -6.12
N ALA A 24 7.94 -8.01 -7.15
CA ALA A 24 8.73 -6.77 -7.16
C ALA A 24 8.12 -5.67 -6.25
N CYS A 25 6.81 -5.75 -6.00
CA CYS A 25 6.06 -4.79 -5.21
C CYS A 25 4.83 -5.48 -4.60
N ALA A 26 4.51 -5.13 -3.35
CA ALA A 26 3.29 -5.51 -2.68
C ALA A 26 2.15 -4.58 -3.12
N GLN A 27 1.46 -4.98 -4.20
CA GLN A 27 0.26 -4.29 -4.66
C GLN A 27 -0.97 -4.96 -4.08
N VAL A 28 -1.70 -4.27 -3.20
CA VAL A 28 -2.81 -4.87 -2.44
C VAL A 28 -3.99 -3.92 -2.31
N PRO A 29 -5.22 -4.44 -2.15
CA PRO A 29 -6.36 -3.58 -1.87
C PRO A 29 -6.35 -3.09 -0.42
N VAL A 30 -7.06 -2.01 -0.10
CA VAL A 30 -7.27 -1.57 1.30
C VAL A 30 -7.97 -2.67 2.12
N TRP A 31 -8.98 -3.28 1.50
CA TRP A 31 -9.81 -4.34 2.06
C TRP A 31 -9.77 -5.56 1.17
N TRP A 32 -9.71 -6.74 1.78
CA TRP A 32 -9.82 -8.00 1.06
C TRP A 32 -10.54 -9.03 1.90
N ASN A 33 -11.64 -9.58 1.38
CA ASN A 33 -12.49 -10.56 2.06
C ASN A 33 -12.89 -10.13 3.50
N GLY A 34 -13.22 -8.85 3.68
CA GLY A 34 -13.61 -8.28 4.98
C GLY A 34 -12.43 -7.93 5.92
N ILE A 35 -11.19 -8.20 5.52
CA ILE A 35 -9.99 -7.89 6.31
C ILE A 35 -9.33 -6.61 5.79
N ARG A 36 -9.01 -5.68 6.69
CA ARG A 36 -8.14 -4.55 6.37
C ARG A 36 -6.71 -5.05 6.16
N VAL A 37 -6.20 -4.97 4.94
CA VAL A 37 -4.89 -5.54 4.57
C VAL A 37 -3.77 -4.63 5.04
N ILE A 38 -3.95 -3.31 4.93
CA ILE A 38 -2.92 -2.32 5.19
C ILE A 38 -3.00 -1.78 6.62
N ASP A 39 -1.94 -2.06 7.38
CA ASP A 39 -1.63 -1.47 8.68
C ASP A 39 -0.11 -1.25 8.82
N GLY A 40 0.31 -0.61 9.90
CA GLY A 40 1.74 -0.33 10.11
C GLY A 40 2.61 -1.58 10.22
N ARG A 41 2.07 -2.74 10.63
CA ARG A 41 2.83 -4.00 10.67
C ARG A 41 3.08 -4.50 9.25
N PHE A 42 2.07 -4.43 8.38
CA PHE A 42 2.20 -4.77 6.97
C PHE A 42 3.28 -3.93 6.28
N ILE A 43 3.23 -2.60 6.43
CA ILE A 43 4.21 -1.70 5.81
C ILE A 43 5.63 -2.02 6.28
N ARG A 44 5.86 -2.16 7.60
CA ARG A 44 7.18 -2.53 8.12
C ARG A 44 7.66 -3.89 7.60
N SER A 45 6.75 -4.85 7.48
CA SER A 45 7.04 -6.20 7.00
C SER A 45 7.42 -6.23 5.52
N MET A 46 6.80 -5.39 4.68
CA MET A 46 7.16 -5.26 3.26
C MET A 46 8.48 -4.50 3.09
N ARG A 47 8.64 -3.38 3.81
CA ARG A 47 9.88 -2.60 3.83
C ARG A 47 11.08 -3.44 4.27
N GLY A 48 10.95 -4.24 5.34
CA GLY A 48 12.00 -5.15 5.80
C GLY A 48 12.38 -6.24 4.80
N ARG A 49 11.53 -6.48 3.79
CA ARG A 49 11.80 -7.39 2.66
C ARG A 49 12.27 -6.66 1.40
N GLY A 50 12.50 -5.35 1.47
CA GLY A 50 12.89 -4.51 0.32
C GLY A 50 11.78 -4.31 -0.71
N LEU A 51 10.52 -4.50 -0.32
CA LEU A 51 9.36 -4.37 -1.22
C LEU A 51 8.66 -3.03 -1.02
N GLN A 52 8.42 -2.34 -2.13
CA GLN A 52 7.47 -1.21 -2.15
C GLN A 52 6.05 -1.70 -1.92
N THR A 53 5.22 -0.89 -1.26
CA THR A 53 3.80 -1.16 -1.02
C THR A 53 2.93 -0.16 -1.77
N HIS A 54 2.16 -0.64 -2.74
CA HIS A 54 1.16 0.16 -3.44
C HIS A 54 -0.25 -0.30 -3.07
N VAL A 55 -1.15 0.66 -2.91
CA VAL A 55 -2.53 0.39 -2.48
C VAL A 55 -3.53 0.84 -3.53
N TRP A 56 -4.49 -0.02 -3.83
CA TRP A 56 -5.58 0.24 -4.77
C TRP A 56 -6.94 -0.14 -4.16
N THR A 57 -8.09 0.27 -4.69
CA THR A 57 -8.31 1.59 -5.27
C THR A 57 -8.74 2.53 -4.15
N VAL A 58 -8.09 3.69 -4.01
CA VAL A 58 -8.33 4.64 -2.92
C VAL A 58 -8.95 5.91 -3.48
N ASN A 59 -10.22 6.16 -3.17
CA ASN A 59 -10.99 7.26 -3.77
C ASN A 59 -11.34 8.39 -2.80
N GLU A 60 -11.06 8.23 -1.50
CA GLU A 60 -11.42 9.20 -0.46
C GLU A 60 -10.19 9.91 0.11
N PRO A 61 -10.17 11.27 0.20
CA PRO A 61 -8.99 12.04 0.64
C PRO A 61 -8.51 11.70 2.04
N ALA A 62 -9.43 11.41 2.96
CA ALA A 62 -9.10 11.02 4.33
C ALA A 62 -8.32 9.70 4.35
N GLU A 63 -8.72 8.73 3.52
CA GLU A 63 -8.01 7.45 3.43
C GLU A 63 -6.68 7.59 2.66
N MET A 64 -6.62 8.45 1.64
CA MET A 64 -5.35 8.80 0.98
C MET A 64 -4.34 9.34 1.99
N ASN A 65 -4.73 10.34 2.79
CA ASN A 65 -3.87 10.91 3.83
C ASN A 65 -3.43 9.85 4.84
N ARG A 66 -4.38 9.08 5.38
CA ARG A 66 -4.09 8.01 6.34
C ARG A 66 -3.09 6.98 5.79
N LEU A 67 -3.24 6.56 4.54
CA LEU A 67 -2.34 5.59 3.92
C LEU A 67 -0.96 6.18 3.65
N LEU A 68 -0.89 7.44 3.21
CA LEU A 68 0.36 8.17 3.03
C LEU A 68 1.09 8.35 4.38
N ASP A 69 0.36 8.64 5.47
CA ASP A 69 0.92 8.72 6.82
C ASP A 69 1.44 7.37 7.32
N LEU A 70 0.81 6.27 6.91
CA LEU A 70 1.29 4.91 7.17
C LEU A 70 2.57 4.56 6.38
N GLY A 71 2.95 5.38 5.40
CA GLY A 71 4.16 5.19 4.60
C GLY A 71 4.01 4.20 3.45
N VAL A 72 2.83 4.14 2.81
CA VAL A 72 2.70 3.48 1.50
C VAL A 72 3.53 4.21 0.45
N ASP A 73 4.08 3.46 -0.50
CA ASP A 73 4.93 4.02 -1.56
C ASP A 73 4.11 4.48 -2.77
N GLY A 74 2.87 4.01 -2.91
CA GLY A 74 2.01 4.38 -4.03
C GLY A 74 0.52 4.18 -3.74
N LEU A 75 -0.29 5.04 -4.35
CA LEU A 75 -1.75 4.98 -4.33
C LEU A 75 -2.27 4.89 -5.77
N MET A 76 -3.21 3.98 -6.02
CA MET A 76 -3.98 3.91 -7.25
C MET A 76 -5.41 4.37 -6.96
N THR A 77 -5.95 5.24 -7.80
CA THR A 77 -7.23 5.91 -7.59
C THR A 77 -7.97 6.08 -8.92
N ASP A 78 -9.29 6.07 -8.86
CA ASP A 78 -10.13 6.49 -9.98
C ASP A 78 -10.27 8.02 -10.03
N ARG A 79 -9.77 8.72 -9.00
CA ARG A 79 -9.83 10.19 -8.86
C ARG A 79 -8.43 10.82 -8.87
N PRO A 80 -7.68 10.74 -10.00
CA PRO A 80 -6.29 11.19 -10.06
C PRO A 80 -6.10 12.69 -9.76
N ARG A 81 -7.07 13.54 -10.14
CA ARG A 81 -7.04 14.97 -9.81
C ARG A 81 -7.07 15.22 -8.31
N LEU A 82 -7.86 14.43 -7.59
CA LEU A 82 -8.00 14.53 -6.13
C LEU A 82 -6.72 14.07 -5.43
N LEU A 83 -6.17 12.93 -5.85
CA LEU A 83 -4.90 12.44 -5.31
C LEU A 83 -3.77 13.44 -5.57
N LYS A 84 -3.71 14.06 -6.76
CA LYS A 84 -2.73 15.12 -7.05
C LYS A 84 -2.87 16.30 -6.08
N ALA A 85 -4.09 16.77 -5.81
CA ALA A 85 -4.32 17.85 -4.85
C ALA A 85 -3.81 17.48 -3.45
N VAL A 86 -4.15 16.28 -2.96
CA VAL A 86 -3.65 15.76 -1.68
C VAL A 86 -2.12 15.71 -1.64
N LEU A 87 -1.47 15.23 -2.70
CA LEU A 87 0.00 15.16 -2.75
C LEU A 87 0.64 16.55 -2.80
N ILE A 88 0.02 17.53 -3.46
CA ILE A 88 0.50 18.92 -3.48
C ILE A 88 0.38 19.54 -2.08
N GLU A 89 -0.78 19.40 -1.42
CA GLU A 89 -1.02 19.91 -0.05
C GLU A 89 -0.02 19.34 0.96
N ARG A 90 0.40 18.09 0.76
CA ARG A 90 1.40 17.41 1.60
C ARG A 90 2.86 17.73 1.23
N GLY A 91 3.10 18.50 0.17
CA GLY A 91 4.46 18.73 -0.35
C GLY A 91 5.14 17.48 -0.91
N GLN A 92 4.36 16.47 -1.31
CA GLN A 92 4.84 15.16 -1.79
C GLN A 92 4.67 15.00 -3.31
N TRP A 93 4.14 16.01 -4.00
CA TRP A 93 4.05 16.03 -5.46
C TRP A 93 5.37 16.49 -6.07
N HIS A 94 6.06 15.58 -6.76
CA HIS A 94 7.29 15.86 -7.49
C HIS A 94 6.97 15.87 -8.98
N GLN A 95 7.30 16.95 -9.69
CA GLN A 95 7.24 16.94 -11.15
C GLN A 95 8.40 16.09 -11.68
N ALA A 96 8.09 15.17 -12.59
CA ALA A 96 9.14 14.56 -13.41
C ALA A 96 9.71 15.68 -14.30
N VAL A 97 11.01 15.91 -14.19
CA VAL A 97 11.77 16.82 -15.06
C VAL A 97 11.95 16.16 -16.43
#